data_AF-A0A7V0YG00-F1
#
_entry.id   AF-A0A7V0YG00-F1
#
_cell.length_a   1.000
_cell.length_b   1.000
_cell.length_c   1.000
_cell.angle_alpha   90.00
_cell.angle_beta   90.00
_cell.angle_gamma   90.00
#
_symmetry.space_group_name_H-M   'P 1'
#
loop_
_entity.id
_entity.type
_entity.pdbx_description
1 polymer ?
#
loop_
_entity_poly.entity_id
_entity_poly.type
_entity_poly.pdbx_seq_one_letter_code
_entity_poly.pdbx_strand_id
1 'polypeptide(L)' 'MDKESELQEDINELMRLRRQKLEKIRASGENPFKSKFNRTHLLEDIIHKYSSIEPGEHIDERVTVAGRIMAIRR' A
#
# COMPACT_ATOMS: atom_id res chain seq x y z
N MET A 1 14.61 -31.94 -1.48
CA MET A 1 14.93 -30.51 -1.64
C MET A 1 14.46 -29.83 -0.38
N ASP A 2 15.35 -29.06 0.25
CA ASP A 2 15.15 -28.50 1.57
C ASP A 2 14.25 -27.28 1.49
N LYS A 3 13.22 -27.20 2.35
CA LYS A 3 12.25 -26.08 2.37
C LYS A 3 12.91 -24.70 2.51
N GLU A 4 14.11 -24.67 3.09
CA GLU A 4 14.90 -23.46 3.28
C GLU A 4 15.46 -22.91 1.97
N SER A 5 15.81 -23.78 1.01
CA SER A 5 16.29 -23.34 -0.31
C SER A 5 15.14 -22.80 -1.17
N GLU A 6 13.98 -23.45 -1.14
CA GLU A 6 12.79 -22.99 -1.87
C GLU A 6 12.32 -21.60 -1.38
N LEU A 7 12.31 -21.36 -0.06
CA LEU A 7 11.95 -20.06 0.51
C LEU A 7 12.93 -18.95 0.10
N GLN A 8 14.24 -19.27 0.04
CA GLN A 8 15.26 -18.33 -0.42
C GLN A 8 15.07 -17.97 -1.89
N GLU A 9 14.75 -18.95 -2.74
CA GLU A 9 14.44 -18.73 -4.15
C GLU A 9 13.22 -17.84 -4.34
N ASP A 10 12.13 -18.07 -3.60
CA ASP A 10 10.92 -17.26 -3.64
C ASP A 10 11.17 -15.79 -3.23
N ILE A 11 11.95 -15.58 -2.16
CA ILE A 11 12.34 -14.23 -1.72
C ILE A 11 13.17 -13.53 -2.81
N ASN A 12 14.10 -14.24 -3.43
CA ASN A 12 14.94 -13.70 -4.50
C ASN A 12 14.10 -13.29 -5.71
N GLU A 13 13.16 -14.13 -6.11
CA GLU A 13 12.26 -13.86 -7.23
C GLU A 13 11.35 -12.66 -6.94
N LEU A 14 10.76 -12.59 -5.74
CA LEU A 14 9.96 -11.45 -5.32
C LEU A 14 10.76 -10.14 -5.34
N MET A 15 12.00 -10.17 -4.87
CA MET A 15 12.89 -9.00 -4.87
C MET A 15 13.27 -8.58 -6.30
N ARG A 16 13.49 -9.54 -7.20
CA ARG A 16 13.75 -9.29 -8.62
C ARG A 16 12.56 -8.59 -9.27
N LEU A 17 11.34 -9.09 -9.06
CA LEU A 17 10.11 -8.48 -9.59
C LEU A 17 9.89 -7.06 -9.07
N ARG A 18 10.13 -6.81 -7.77
CA ARG A 18 10.03 -5.47 -7.18
C ARG A 18 11.02 -4.49 -7.82
N ARG A 19 12.26 -4.91 -8.08
CA ARG A 19 13.28 -4.10 -8.76
C ARG A 19 12.89 -3.80 -10.21
N GLN A 20 12.41 -4.79 -10.96
CA GLN A 20 11.95 -4.57 -12.33
C GLN A 20 10.80 -3.56 -12.40
N LYS A 21 9.86 -3.63 -11.45
CA LYS A 21 8.76 -2.65 -11.35
C LYS A 21 9.28 -1.24 -11.03
N LEU A 22 10.26 -1.14 -10.13
CA LEU A 22 10.90 0.13 -9.80
C LEU A 22 11.58 0.77 -11.03
N GLU A 23 12.32 -0.01 -11.81
CA GLU A 23 12.98 0.47 -13.04
C GLU A 23 11.95 0.94 -14.08
N LYS A 24 10.82 0.25 -14.23
CA LYS A 24 9.73 0.70 -15.11
C LYS A 24 9.15 2.04 -14.70
N ILE A 25 8.95 2.26 -13.39
CA ILE A 25 8.44 3.55 -12.86
C ILE A 25 9.46 4.68 -13.09
N ARG A 26 10.75 4.39 -12.91
CA ARG A 26 11.82 5.36 -13.19
C ARG A 26 11.89 5.69 -14.68
N ALA A 27 11.78 4.68 -15.55
CA ALA A 27 11.82 4.83 -17.00
C ALA A 27 10.61 5.63 -17.54
N SER A 28 9.46 5.60 -16.86
CA SER A 28 8.31 6.45 -17.20
C SER A 28 8.46 7.91 -16.72
N GLY A 29 9.61 8.28 -16.13
CA GLY A 29 9.88 9.61 -15.61
C GLY A 29 9.17 9.94 -14.29
N GLU A 30 8.52 8.96 -13.66
CA GLU A 30 7.85 9.17 -12.37
C GLU A 30 8.82 8.87 -11.21
N ASN A 31 8.82 9.73 -10.19
CA ASN A 31 9.59 9.47 -8.97
C ASN A 31 8.83 8.48 -8.07
N PRO A 32 9.34 7.25 -7.86
CA PRO A 32 8.71 6.25 -6.99
C PRO A 32 8.75 6.64 -5.50
N PHE A 33 9.67 7.52 -5.09
CA PHE A 33 9.86 7.97 -3.71
C PHE A 33 9.58 9.48 -3.61
N LYS A 34 8.30 9.84 -3.74
CA LYS A 34 7.85 11.23 -3.57
C LYS A 34 8.13 11.67 -2.13
N SER A 35 8.68 12.87 -1.97
CA SER A 35 9.11 13.41 -0.67
C SER A 35 7.94 13.70 0.27
N LYS A 36 6.78 14.09 -0.29
CA LYS A 36 5.59 14.41 0.48
C LYS A 36 4.34 13.89 -0.21
N PHE A 37 3.40 13.44 0.60
CA PHE A 37 2.04 13.14 0.20
C PHE A 37 1.09 13.99 1.04
N ASN A 38 0.25 14.78 0.39
CA ASN A 38 -0.71 15.65 1.08
C ASN A 38 -1.95 14.82 1.47
N ARG A 39 -1.92 14.27 2.68
CA ARG A 39 -3.09 13.63 3.32
C ARG A 39 -3.95 14.67 4.02
N THR A 40 -5.26 14.44 4.09
CA THR A 40 -6.19 15.27 4.86
C THR A 40 -6.34 14.80 6.30
N HIS A 41 -6.27 13.48 6.53
CA HIS A 41 -6.53 12.84 7.83
C HIS A 41 -5.51 11.74 8.13
N LEU A 42 -5.33 11.43 9.41
CA LEU A 42 -4.74 10.15 9.82
C LEU A 42 -5.82 9.07 9.84
N LEU A 43 -5.40 7.81 9.70
CA LEU A 43 -6.33 6.68 9.71
C LEU A 43 -7.02 6.54 11.08
N GLU A 44 -6.29 6.82 12.16
CA GLU A 44 -6.82 6.79 13.54
C GLU A 44 -7.95 7.80 13.73
N ASP A 45 -7.78 9.03 13.25
CA ASP A 45 -8.80 10.08 13.33
C ASP A 45 -10.10 9.66 12.63
N ILE A 46 -9.99 9.01 11.46
CA ILE A 46 -11.15 8.53 10.70
C ILE A 46 -11.86 7.41 11.48
N ILE A 47 -11.12 6.43 11.98
CA ILE A 47 -11.70 5.32 12.75
C ILE A 47 -12.43 5.85 13.98
N HIS A 48 -11.84 6.81 14.69
CA HIS A 48 -12.46 7.41 15.87
C HIS A 48 -13.72 8.21 15.49
N LYS A 49 -13.62 9.10 14.50
CA LYS A 49 -14.72 9.98 14.04
C LYS A 49 -15.94 9.19 13.58
N TYR A 50 -15.73 8.04 12.94
CA TYR A 50 -16.80 7.21 12.37
C TYR A 50 -17.02 5.90 13.14
N SER A 51 -16.63 5.86 14.41
CA SER A 51 -16.83 4.68 15.26
C SER A 51 -18.30 4.36 15.55
N SER A 52 -19.20 5.33 15.38
CA SER A 52 -20.64 5.21 15.69
C SER A 52 -21.53 5.18 14.44
N ILE A 53 -20.99 4.97 13.24
CA ILE A 53 -21.81 4.88 12.02
C ILE A 53 -22.50 3.52 11.99
N GLU A 54 -23.75 3.50 11.55
CA GLU A 54 -24.50 2.25 11.42
C GLU A 54 -24.13 1.51 10.11
N PRO A 55 -24.23 0.17 10.08
CA PRO A 55 -24.01 -0.59 8.85
C PRO A 55 -24.96 -0.15 7.72
N GLY A 56 -24.39 0.23 6.58
CA GLY A 56 -25.14 0.71 5.42
C GLY A 56 -25.39 2.23 5.42
N GLU A 57 -24.92 2.95 6.44
CA GLU A 57 -24.90 4.40 6.43
C GLU A 57 -23.74 4.94 5.57
N HIS A 58 -24.02 5.98 4.80
CA HIS A 58 -23.06 6.63 3.91
C HIS A 58 -22.89 8.10 4.30
N ILE A 59 -21.64 8.54 4.38
CA ILE A 59 -21.28 9.92 4.68
C ILE A 59 -20.55 10.50 3.47
N ASP A 60 -21.04 11.61 2.94
CA ASP A 60 -20.50 12.26 1.73
C ASP A 60 -19.26 13.14 2.00
N GLU A 61 -18.34 12.65 2.85
CA GLU A 61 -17.08 13.34 3.15
C GLU A 61 -15.93 12.78 2.31
N ARG A 62 -15.22 13.66 1.60
CA ARG A 62 -14.01 13.27 0.85
C ARG A 62 -12.78 13.35 1.74
N VAL A 63 -12.06 12.23 1.84
CA VAL A 63 -10.80 12.13 2.60
C VAL A 63 -9.66 11.63 1.72
N THR A 64 -8.44 12.08 2.00
CA THR A 64 -7.20 11.60 1.36
C THR A 64 -6.28 11.00 2.41
N VAL A 65 -5.92 9.72 2.24
CA VAL A 65 -5.13 8.94 3.20
C VAL A 65 -3.91 8.28 2.54
N ALA A 66 -2.93 7.89 3.35
CA ALA A 66 -1.78 7.09 2.94
C ALA A 66 -1.46 6.03 4.01
N GLY A 67 -0.94 4.87 3.59
CA GLY A 67 -0.62 3.76 4.48
C GLY A 67 0.15 2.63 3.80
N ARG A 68 0.47 1.58 4.55
CA ARG A 68 1.09 0.35 4.02
C ARG A 68 0.01 -0.58 3.49
N ILE A 69 0.21 -1.14 2.30
CA ILE A 69 -0.63 -2.22 1.79
C ILE A 69 -0.20 -3.52 2.48
N MET A 70 -1.03 -4.00 3.40
CA MET A 70 -0.77 -5.23 4.16
C MET A 70 -1.39 -6.46 3.49
N ALA A 71 -2.58 -6.30 2.90
CA ALA A 71 -3.28 -7.34 2.16
C ALA A 71 -3.90 -6.72 0.91
N ILE A 72 -3.87 -7.47 -0.18
CA ILE A 72 -4.58 -7.15 -1.41
C ILE A 72 -5.37 -8.39 -1.81
N ARG A 73 -6.68 -8.23 -1.98
CA ARG A 73 -7.57 -9.25 -2.52
C ARG A 73 -8.06 -8.73 -3.87
N ARG A 74 -8.03 -9.57 -4.89
CA ARG A 74 -8.55 -9.27 -6.22
C ARG A 74 -9.85 -10.01 -6.42
#